data_AF-A0A059FGH5-F1
#
_entry.id   AF-A0A059FGH5-F1
#
_cell.length_a   1.000
_cell.length_b   1.000
_cell.length_c   1.000
_cell.angle_alpha   90.00
_cell.angle_beta   90.00
_cell.angle_gamma   90.00
#
_symmetry.space_group_name_H-M   'P 1'
#
loop_
_entity.id
_entity.type
_entity.pdbx_description
1 polymer ?
#
loop_
_entity_poly.entity_id
_entity_poly.type
_entity_poly.pdbx_seq_one_letter_code
_entity_poly.pdbx_strand_id
1 'polypeptide(L)'
;MNLCVQCLSKGFCEQIQTRIVSDEELSNPDFVRDVRNFSAGLAVDPNSWLEALYNMYCQYPGSIVDRNGRELFLDLEHFEVPYIREWFRDWACSPIDQNVRPRVREESRERIRVLGTVLKAKYPEHAMLWGVRPANDNAPIKL
;
A
#
# COMPACT_ATOMS: atom_id res chain seq x y z
N MET A 1 -12.77 -3.36 14.47
CA MET A 1 -11.76 -2.58 15.21
C MET A 1 -12.50 -1.77 16.26
N ASN A 2 -12.13 -1.89 17.53
CA ASN A 2 -12.73 -1.10 18.62
C ASN A 2 -11.83 0.10 18.92
N LEU A 3 -12.38 1.32 18.85
CA LEU A 3 -11.69 2.52 19.32
C LEU A 3 -11.43 2.41 20.82
N CYS A 4 -10.33 2.98 21.32
CA CYS A 4 -10.13 3.04 22.77
C CYS A 4 -11.15 3.99 23.41
N VAL A 5 -11.40 3.84 24.71
CA VAL A 5 -12.42 4.61 25.45
C VAL A 5 -12.26 6.12 25.27
N GLN A 6 -11.02 6.60 25.15
CA GLN A 6 -10.70 8.03 24.95
C GLN A 6 -11.00 8.52 23.53
N CYS A 7 -11.08 7.62 22.55
CA CYS A 7 -11.23 7.93 21.13
C CYS A 7 -12.65 7.71 20.61
N LEU A 8 -13.53 7.08 21.38
CA LEU A 8 -14.94 6.85 21.01
C LEU A 8 -15.68 8.15 20.67
N SER A 9 -15.42 9.24 21.39
CA SER A 9 -16.03 10.55 21.14
C SER A 9 -15.45 11.29 19.94
N LYS A 10 -14.28 10.88 19.45
CA LYS A 10 -13.58 11.53 18.33
C LYS A 10 -13.89 10.87 16.98
N GLY A 11 -14.32 9.61 16.98
CA GLY A 11 -14.55 8.82 15.76
C GLY A 11 -13.28 8.28 15.09
N PHE A 12 -12.09 8.60 15.63
CA PHE A 12 -10.78 8.12 15.20
C PHE A 12 -9.82 8.02 16.40
N CYS A 13 -8.71 7.29 16.24
CA CYS A 13 -7.72 6.99 17.27
C CYS A 13 -6.38 7.68 16.99
N GLU A 14 -5.98 8.61 17.86
CA GLU A 14 -4.70 9.35 17.75
C GLU A 14 -3.46 8.46 17.92
N GLN A 15 -3.62 7.29 18.52
CA GLN A 15 -2.55 6.31 18.73
C GLN A 15 -2.35 5.38 17.52
N ILE A 16 -3.30 5.34 16.59
CA ILE A 16 -3.20 4.55 15.37
C ILE A 16 -2.67 5.46 14.27
N GLN A 17 -1.42 5.25 13.88
CA GLN A 17 -0.76 6.03 12.85
C GLN A 17 -0.17 5.12 11.79
N THR A 18 -0.42 5.43 10.52
CA THR A 18 0.25 4.77 9.39
C THR A 18 1.13 5.76 8.67
N ARG A 19 2.42 5.44 8.56
CA ARG A 19 3.33 6.23 7.73
C ARG A 19 2.99 6.06 6.26
N ILE A 20 2.91 7.19 5.55
CA ILE A 20 2.80 7.20 4.10
C ILE A 20 3.95 6.40 3.48
N VAL A 21 3.65 5.68 2.40
CA VAL A 21 4.67 4.99 1.61
C VAL A 21 5.69 6.03 1.09
N SER A 22 6.96 5.78 1.36
CA SER A 22 8.05 6.68 1.04
C SER A 22 8.70 6.37 -0.30
N ASP A 23 9.48 7.31 -0.84
CA ASP A 23 10.21 7.10 -2.10
C ASP A 23 11.23 5.96 -2.00
N GLU A 24 11.76 5.73 -0.80
CA GLU A 24 12.67 4.62 -0.49
C GLU A 24 11.95 3.26 -0.61
N GLU A 25 10.74 3.16 -0.06
CA GLU A 25 9.88 1.98 -0.24
C GLU A 25 9.51 1.79 -1.72
N LEU A 26 9.14 2.85 -2.45
CA LEU A 26 8.82 2.77 -3.88
C LEU A 26 10.04 2.44 -4.75
N SER A 27 11.24 2.74 -4.27
CA SER A 27 12.50 2.40 -4.96
C SER A 27 12.92 0.95 -4.69
N ASN A 28 12.35 0.30 -3.67
CA ASN A 28 12.57 -1.10 -3.37
C ASN A 28 11.69 -2.00 -4.27
N PRO A 29 12.27 -2.75 -5.24
CA PRO A 29 11.48 -3.61 -6.12
C PRO A 29 10.75 -4.73 -5.37
N ASP A 30 11.28 -5.18 -4.24
CA ASP A 30 10.63 -6.20 -3.42
C ASP A 30 9.37 -5.68 -2.75
N PHE A 31 9.42 -4.46 -2.23
CA PHE A 31 8.24 -3.80 -1.69
C PHE A 31 7.15 -3.64 -2.75
N VAL A 32 7.52 -3.14 -3.93
CA VAL A 32 6.57 -2.93 -5.04
C VAL A 32 5.94 -4.25 -5.49
N ARG A 33 6.74 -5.33 -5.55
CA ARG A 33 6.23 -6.68 -5.84
C ARG A 33 5.24 -7.14 -4.79
N ASP A 34 5.57 -6.98 -3.51
CA ASP A 34 4.74 -7.48 -2.42
C ASP A 34 3.40 -6.73 -2.35
N VAL A 35 3.41 -5.41 -2.52
CA VAL A 35 2.19 -4.59 -2.63
C VAL A 35 1.33 -5.07 -3.80
N ARG A 36 1.94 -5.28 -4.97
CA ARG A 36 1.22 -5.68 -6.19
C ARG A 36 0.63 -7.09 -6.08
N ASN A 37 1.39 -8.03 -5.53
CA ASN A 37 0.92 -9.39 -5.32
C ASN A 37 -0.18 -9.44 -4.26
N PHE A 38 -0.03 -8.65 -3.20
CA PHE A 38 -1.06 -8.52 -2.17
C PHE A 38 -2.34 -7.90 -2.75
N SER A 39 -2.24 -6.81 -3.52
CA SER A 39 -3.42 -6.20 -4.15
C SER A 39 -4.12 -7.19 -5.08
N ALA A 40 -3.37 -7.94 -5.89
CA ALA A 40 -3.95 -8.95 -6.78
C ALA A 40 -4.67 -10.06 -5.99
N GLY A 41 -4.11 -10.45 -4.84
CA GLY A 41 -4.69 -11.44 -3.93
C GLY A 41 -6.00 -11.01 -3.27
N LEU A 42 -6.31 -9.70 -3.20
CA LEU A 42 -7.59 -9.22 -2.68
C LEU A 42 -8.78 -9.50 -3.63
N ALA A 43 -8.50 -9.89 -4.88
CA ALA A 43 -9.50 -10.28 -5.89
C ALA A 43 -10.63 -9.24 -6.11
N VAL A 44 -10.32 -7.97 -5.91
CA VAL A 44 -11.24 -6.85 -6.21
C VAL A 44 -11.30 -6.65 -7.73
N ASP A 45 -12.51 -6.49 -8.26
CA ASP A 45 -12.74 -6.21 -9.68
C ASP A 45 -12.10 -4.87 -10.09
N PRO A 46 -11.47 -4.75 -11.27
CA PRO A 46 -10.90 -3.50 -11.77
C PRO A 46 -11.82 -2.28 -11.70
N ASN A 47 -13.14 -2.45 -11.86
CA ASN A 47 -14.10 -1.35 -11.78
C ASN A 47 -14.43 -0.95 -10.34
N SER A 48 -14.28 -1.86 -9.38
CA SER A 48 -14.60 -1.65 -7.97
C SER A 48 -13.41 -1.16 -7.13
N TRP A 49 -12.20 -1.17 -7.70
CA TRP A 49 -10.98 -0.80 -6.95
C TRP A 49 -11.00 0.61 -6.39
N LEU A 50 -11.46 1.59 -7.18
CA LEU A 50 -11.51 2.97 -6.73
C LEU A 50 -12.44 3.12 -5.52
N GLU A 51 -13.66 2.59 -5.63
CA GLU A 51 -14.63 2.57 -4.52
C GLU A 51 -14.07 1.81 -3.31
N ALA A 52 -13.39 0.67 -3.53
CA ALA A 52 -12.75 -0.08 -2.46
C ALA A 52 -11.68 0.76 -1.74
N LEU A 53 -10.88 1.55 -2.46
CA LEU A 53 -9.90 2.45 -1.86
C LEU A 53 -10.54 3.55 -1.03
N TYR A 54 -11.59 4.20 -1.55
CA TYR A 54 -12.36 5.19 -0.80
C TYR A 54 -12.93 4.59 0.48
N ASN A 55 -13.56 3.42 0.39
CA ASN A 55 -14.14 2.74 1.54
C ASN A 55 -13.07 2.34 2.57
N MET A 56 -11.93 1.81 2.12
CA MET A 56 -10.83 1.45 3.02
C MET A 56 -10.23 2.67 3.72
N TYR A 57 -10.06 3.78 3.01
CA TYR A 57 -9.49 5.00 3.58
C TYR A 57 -10.48 5.70 4.52
N CYS A 58 -11.74 5.85 4.12
CA CYS A 58 -12.79 6.47 4.94
C CYS A 58 -13.07 5.69 6.24
N GLN A 59 -12.97 4.36 6.20
CA GLN A 59 -13.14 3.51 7.39
C GLN A 59 -11.89 3.40 8.26
N TYR A 60 -10.76 4.00 7.87
CA TYR A 60 -9.53 3.92 8.64
C TYR A 60 -9.65 4.74 9.94
N PRO A 61 -9.56 4.11 11.13
CA PRO A 61 -9.81 4.79 12.40
C PRO A 61 -8.55 5.50 12.93
N GLY A 62 -7.60 5.89 12.09
CA GLY A 62 -6.32 6.48 12.47
C GLY A 62 -5.91 7.61 11.55
N SER A 63 -4.68 8.11 11.71
CA SER A 63 -4.13 9.16 10.85
C SER A 63 -3.00 8.65 9.95
N ILE A 64 -2.89 9.24 8.76
CA ILE A 64 -1.74 9.04 7.88
C ILE A 64 -0.72 10.12 8.21
N VAL A 65 0.54 9.73 8.39
CA VAL A 65 1.60 10.65 8.82
C VAL A 65 2.82 10.61 7.88
N ASP A 66 3.51 11.74 7.80
CA ASP A 66 4.80 11.86 7.12
C ASP A 66 5.95 11.26 7.94
N ARG A 67 7.19 11.40 7.44
CA ARG A 67 8.41 10.96 8.15
C ARG A 67 8.66 11.71 9.47
N ASN A 68 8.10 12.90 9.63
CA ASN A 68 8.22 13.76 10.81
C ASN A 68 7.05 13.58 11.79
N GLY A 69 6.09 12.70 11.49
CA GLY A 69 4.87 12.51 12.30
C GLY A 69 3.80 13.58 12.07
N ARG A 70 3.91 14.39 11.01
CA ARG A 70 2.87 15.35 10.63
C ARG A 70 1.76 14.61 9.91
N GLU A 71 0.52 14.90 10.31
CA GLU A 71 -0.66 14.35 9.67
C GLU A 71 -0.80 14.85 8.23
N LEU A 72 -1.21 13.95 7.34
CA LEU A 72 -1.42 14.19 5.93
C LEU A 72 -2.75 13.57 5.49
N PHE A 73 -3.43 14.22 4.55
CA PHE A 73 -4.54 13.62 3.82
C PHE A 73 -4.02 12.98 2.54
N LEU A 74 -4.49 11.76 2.24
CA LEU A 74 -4.16 11.10 0.98
C LEU A 74 -4.97 11.73 -0.14
N ASP A 75 -4.27 12.12 -1.20
CA ASP A 75 -4.88 12.60 -2.42
C ASP A 75 -5.33 11.41 -3.29
N LEU A 76 -6.64 11.18 -3.34
CA LEU A 76 -7.26 10.14 -4.18
C LEU A 76 -7.52 10.64 -5.62
N GLU A 77 -7.35 11.93 -5.92
CA GLU A 77 -7.55 12.49 -7.27
C GLU A 77 -6.55 11.89 -8.28
N HIS A 78 -5.45 11.30 -7.80
CA HIS A 78 -4.53 10.52 -8.64
C HIS A 78 -5.19 9.35 -9.39
N PHE A 79 -6.36 8.90 -8.94
CA PHE A 79 -7.17 7.87 -9.60
C PHE A 79 -8.30 8.45 -10.47
N GLU A 80 -8.57 9.75 -10.42
CA GLU A 80 -9.59 10.42 -11.24
C GLU A 80 -9.08 10.76 -12.64
N VAL A 81 -8.57 9.75 -13.35
CA VAL A 81 -8.01 9.90 -14.70
C VAL A 81 -8.70 8.98 -15.71
N PRO A 82 -8.70 9.34 -17.01
CA PRO A 82 -9.14 8.44 -18.05
C PRO A 82 -8.39 7.11 -17.98
N TYR A 83 -9.10 6.00 -18.22
CA TYR A 83 -8.54 4.64 -18.25
C TYR A 83 -7.92 4.15 -16.94
N ILE A 84 -8.35 4.68 -15.79
CA ILE A 84 -7.87 4.20 -14.49
C ILE A 84 -8.21 2.72 -14.24
N ARG A 85 -9.33 2.25 -14.81
CA ARG A 85 -9.72 0.84 -14.79
C ARG A 85 -8.65 -0.07 -15.40
N GLU A 86 -8.08 0.32 -16.53
CA GLU A 86 -7.01 -0.41 -17.21
C GLU A 86 -5.76 -0.45 -16.34
N TRP A 87 -5.44 0.65 -15.66
CA TRP A 87 -4.36 0.67 -14.68
C TRP A 87 -4.61 -0.30 -13.52
N PHE A 88 -5.82 -0.35 -12.96
CA PHE A 88 -6.16 -1.33 -11.91
C PHE A 88 -6.06 -2.76 -12.42
N ARG A 89 -6.60 -3.06 -13.61
CA ARG A 89 -6.49 -4.38 -14.24
C ARG A 89 -5.03 -4.81 -14.40
N ASP A 90 -4.21 -3.94 -14.98
CA ASP A 90 -2.84 -4.27 -15.38
C ASP A 90 -1.86 -4.21 -14.21
N TRP A 91 -2.09 -3.33 -13.24
CA TRP A 91 -1.21 -3.16 -12.09
C TRP A 91 -1.74 -3.87 -10.85
N ALA A 92 -2.90 -3.49 -10.34
CA ALA A 92 -3.41 -3.94 -9.04
C ALA A 92 -3.99 -5.36 -9.06
N CYS A 93 -4.59 -5.81 -10.17
CA CYS A 93 -5.19 -7.14 -10.32
C CYS A 93 -4.24 -8.18 -10.94
N SER A 94 -3.07 -7.76 -11.44
CA SER A 94 -2.14 -8.63 -12.13
C SER A 94 -0.90 -8.86 -11.26
N PRO A 95 -0.72 -10.07 -10.68
CA PRO A 95 0.46 -10.36 -9.89
C PRO A 95 1.72 -10.37 -10.75
N ILE A 96 2.86 -10.23 -10.11
CA ILE A 96 4.18 -10.29 -10.74
C ILE A 96 4.97 -11.49 -10.23
N ASP A 97 5.60 -12.20 -11.17
CA ASP A 97 6.46 -13.35 -10.89
C ASP A 97 7.65 -12.96 -10.01
N GLN A 98 8.14 -13.92 -9.20
CA GLN A 98 9.28 -13.71 -8.31
C GLN A 98 10.57 -13.36 -9.06
N ASN A 99 10.75 -13.86 -10.28
CA ASN A 99 11.95 -13.64 -11.10
C ASN A 99 11.92 -12.33 -11.89
N VAL A 100 10.80 -11.59 -11.85
CA VAL A 100 10.67 -10.31 -12.55
C VAL A 100 10.93 -9.17 -11.58
N ARG A 101 11.83 -8.26 -11.94
CA ARG A 101 12.07 -7.02 -11.18
C ARG A 101 11.04 -5.95 -11.59
N PRO A 102 10.09 -5.56 -10.72
CA PRO A 102 9.15 -4.50 -11.05
C PRO A 102 9.86 -3.16 -11.22
N ARG A 103 9.38 -2.36 -12.16
CA ARG A 103 9.78 -0.97 -12.34
C ARG A 103 8.56 -0.09 -12.09
N VAL A 104 8.70 0.88 -11.21
CA VAL A 104 7.70 1.93 -11.00
C VAL A 104 7.89 2.99 -12.09
N ARG A 105 6.86 3.16 -12.93
CA ARG A 105 6.81 4.28 -13.87
C ARG A 105 6.43 5.55 -13.14
N GLU A 106 6.94 6.68 -13.59
CA GLU A 106 6.70 7.99 -12.96
C GLU A 106 5.21 8.29 -12.87
N GLU A 107 4.45 8.02 -13.95
CA GLU A 107 3.01 8.25 -13.97
C GLU A 107 2.23 7.41 -12.96
N SER A 108 2.79 6.27 -12.52
CA SER A 108 2.14 5.36 -11.57
C SER A 108 2.63 5.53 -10.14
N ARG A 109 3.69 6.31 -9.91
CA ARG A 109 4.37 6.40 -8.61
C ARG A 109 3.40 6.80 -7.50
N GLU A 110 2.66 7.89 -7.69
CA GLU A 110 1.73 8.38 -6.66
C GLU A 110 0.51 7.47 -6.48
N ARG A 111 0.02 6.83 -7.54
CA ARG A 111 -1.04 5.81 -7.43
C ARG A 111 -0.60 4.64 -6.55
N ILE A 112 0.63 4.16 -6.76
CA ILE A 112 1.20 3.07 -5.96
C ILE A 112 1.44 3.53 -4.52
N ARG A 113 1.88 4.79 -4.32
CA ARG A 113 2.04 5.36 -2.98
C ARG A 113 0.72 5.37 -2.22
N VAL A 114 -0.34 5.88 -2.82
CA VAL A 114 -1.66 5.98 -2.17
C VAL A 114 -2.24 4.59 -1.95
N LEU A 115 -2.26 3.73 -2.97
CA LEU A 115 -2.72 2.34 -2.86
C LEU A 115 -1.96 1.59 -1.75
N GLY A 116 -0.62 1.62 -1.79
CA GLY A 116 0.22 0.98 -0.79
C GLY A 116 -0.01 1.53 0.61
N THR A 117 -0.25 2.84 0.75
CA THR A 117 -0.53 3.46 2.05
C THR A 117 -1.88 3.02 2.61
N VAL A 118 -2.94 3.01 1.80
CA VAL A 118 -4.27 2.53 2.22
C VAL A 118 -4.22 1.05 2.60
N LEU A 119 -3.53 0.22 1.81
CA LEU A 119 -3.38 -1.20 2.11
C LEU A 119 -2.54 -1.44 3.37
N LYS A 120 -1.48 -0.66 3.59
CA LYS A 120 -0.67 -0.68 4.83
C LYS A 120 -1.49 -0.32 6.06
N ALA A 121 -2.37 0.68 5.93
CA ALA A 121 -3.28 1.10 7.00
C ALA A 121 -4.35 0.05 7.32
N LYS A 122 -4.88 -0.62 6.28
CA LYS A 122 -5.94 -1.64 6.41
C LYS A 122 -5.40 -3.02 6.85
N TYR A 123 -4.20 -3.39 6.40
CA TYR A 123 -3.59 -4.71 6.59
C TYR A 123 -2.16 -4.60 7.17
N PRO A 124 -1.98 -4.01 8.35
CA PRO A 124 -0.65 -3.72 8.91
C PRO A 124 0.20 -4.98 9.10
N GLU A 125 -0.40 -6.09 9.52
CA GLU A 125 0.30 -7.37 9.75
C GLU A 125 0.96 -7.92 8.47
N HIS A 126 0.30 -7.74 7.32
CA HIS A 126 0.87 -8.15 6.03
C HIS A 126 1.93 -7.16 5.57
N ALA A 127 1.66 -5.87 5.74
CA ALA A 127 2.55 -4.81 5.29
C ALA A 127 3.89 -4.77 6.04
N MET A 128 3.96 -5.29 7.27
CA MET A 128 5.21 -5.42 8.04
C MET A 128 6.27 -6.28 7.34
N LEU A 129 5.87 -7.18 6.44
CA LEU A 129 6.77 -8.09 5.74
C LEU A 129 7.14 -7.60 4.32
N TRP A 130 6.52 -6.52 3.83
CA TRP A 130 6.75 -6.06 2.47
C TRP A 130 8.15 -5.50 2.26
N GLY A 131 8.81 -5.94 1.19
CA GLY A 131 10.18 -5.55 0.88
C GLY A 131 11.24 -6.20 1.76
N VAL A 132 10.84 -7.07 2.70
CA VAL A 132 11.77 -7.84 3.53
C VAL A 132 12.07 -9.16 2.82
N ARG A 133 13.35 -9.48 2.69
CA ARG A 133 13.83 -10.77 2.20
C ARG A 133 14.75 -11.39 3.26
N PRO A 134 14.66 -12.71 3.53
CA PRO A 134 15.61 -13.37 4.43
C PRO A 134 17.04 -13.19 3.90
N ALA A 135 17.98 -12.77 4.76
CA ALA A 135 19.38 -12.59 4.39
C ALA A 135 20.18 -13.91 4.24
N ASN A 136 19.50 -15.07 4.32
CA ASN A 136 20.13 -16.37 4.52
C ASN A 136 20.25 -17.25 3.26
N ASP A 137 20.24 -16.66 2.07
CA ASP A 137 20.60 -17.37 0.83
C ASP A 137 22.12 -17.30 0.55
N ASN A 138 22.95 -17.34 1.61
CA ASN A 138 24.37 -17.65 1.48
C ASN A 138 24.48 -19.13 1.08
N ALA A 139 24.37 -19.43 -0.21
CA ALA A 139 24.84 -20.70 -0.74
C ALA A 139 26.29 -20.88 -0.25
N PRO A 140 26.64 -22.03 0.38
CA PRO A 140 28.01 -22.25 0.80
C PRO A 140 28.90 -22.14 -0.44
N ILE A 141 29.89 -21.25 -0.38
CA ILE A 141 30.98 -21.21 -1.36
C ILE A 141 31.61 -22.60 -1.31
N LYS A 142 31.40 -23.40 -2.36
CA LYS A 142 32.17 -24.63 -2.55
C LYS A 142 33.61 -24.20 -2.82
N LEU A 143 34.44 -24.26 -1.78
CA LEU A 143 35.90 -24.26 -1.89
C LEU A 143 36.37 -25.55 -2.59
#